data_AF-A0A1T4ZPW0-F1
#
_entry.id   AF-A0A1T4ZPW0-F1
#
_cell.length_a   1.000
_cell.length_b   1.000
_cell.length_c   1.000
_cell.angle_alpha   90.00
_cell.angle_beta   90.00
_cell.angle_gamma   90.00
#
_symmetry.space_group_name_H-M   'P 1'
#
loop_
_entity.id
_entity.type
_entity.pdbx_description
1 polymer ?
#
loop_
_entity_poly.entity_id
_entity_poly.type
_entity_poly.pdbx_seq_one_letter_code
_entity_poly.pdbx_strand_id
1 'polypeptide(L)'
;MILQFKTKNYKSFVEEAALSMTAAPKQTGLDYSLLIQKIKGKSIKGLCSSVIYGPNASGKTNIIGAMDTFRAIVLRGNIRNSEDQTSPNQASSALELIPNNATSCSEPVTFTIEFIENDFLIYYEVSLDLGCFLDNDYNRKVLHEELHVNNEKIFVRDKNLFFGDFKVINEFIADNIKKNEKSIVEIAKNSLNDEELFLMNGFKLIISQSFVKLISNWFSNKFMVIYRADSIQLIERFVNPQKQTVYIEKTTNNAAKLFGINSNALGYVISEDEADAKLFSIFENIKNKKNAIVAAEIFESYGTIRFVNMFPLVIRAILTGGTLVVDEFDASIHPMALMSIINIFHNDEINLKHAQLIFNTHNPIFLNSNIFRRDEIKFVERDDDSNNSVLYSLSDFGTTGEKGVRKHEDYMKNYFISQYGAIKDIDFTPVFEELISREREV
;
A
#
# COMPACT_ATOMS: atom_id res chain seq x y z
N MET A 1 -3.54 -0.45 11.93
CA MET A 1 -4.26 0.68 11.29
C MET A 1 -3.26 1.79 10.94
N ILE A 2 -3.08 2.12 9.67
CA ILE A 2 -2.32 3.30 9.23
C ILE A 2 -3.10 4.59 9.54
N LEU A 3 -2.39 5.62 9.96
CA LEU A 3 -2.89 6.99 10.14
C LEU A 3 -2.33 7.95 9.09
N GLN A 4 -1.07 7.78 8.70
CA GLN A 4 -0.43 8.60 7.68
C GLN A 4 0.71 7.85 7.00
N PHE A 5 0.86 8.11 5.71
CA PHE A 5 2.06 7.76 4.95
C PHE A 5 2.52 9.00 4.18
N LYS A 6 3.81 9.29 4.17
CA LYS A 6 4.41 10.39 3.42
C LYS A 6 5.60 9.92 2.62
N THR A 7 5.83 10.58 1.49
CA THR A 7 7.05 10.41 0.70
C THR A 7 7.48 11.73 0.07
N LYS A 8 8.79 11.92 -0.11
CA LYS A 8 9.39 13.05 -0.83
C LYS A 8 10.51 12.53 -1.73
N ASN A 9 10.71 13.19 -2.87
CA ASN A 9 11.68 12.80 -3.91
C ASN A 9 11.54 11.34 -4.34
N TYR A 10 10.30 10.89 -4.57
CA TYR A 10 9.99 9.54 -5.04
C TYR A 10 9.33 9.60 -6.42
N LYS A 11 10.06 9.16 -7.45
CA LYS A 11 9.64 9.14 -8.85
C LYS A 11 9.01 10.49 -9.23
N SER A 12 7.72 10.54 -9.49
CA SER A 12 7.05 11.79 -9.90
C SER A 12 6.78 12.78 -8.75
N PHE A 13 6.93 12.39 -7.49
CA PHE A 13 6.76 13.27 -6.33
C PHE A 13 8.09 13.90 -5.91
N VAL A 14 8.36 15.12 -6.36
CA VAL A 14 9.54 15.90 -5.91
C VAL A 14 9.31 16.45 -4.51
N GLU A 15 8.17 17.11 -4.30
CA GLU A 15 7.75 17.61 -2.98
C GLU A 15 7.05 16.53 -2.15
N GLU A 16 6.84 16.84 -0.86
CA GLU A 16 6.18 15.92 0.07
C GLU A 16 4.74 15.61 -0.39
N ALA A 17 4.46 14.33 -0.63
CA ALA A 17 3.13 13.80 -0.81
C ALA A 17 2.68 13.08 0.47
N ALA A 18 1.54 13.49 1.04
CA ALA A 18 1.02 12.96 2.29
C ALA A 18 -0.36 12.29 2.11
N LEU A 19 -0.41 10.97 2.23
CA LEU A 19 -1.65 10.20 2.29
C LEU A 19 -2.07 10.07 3.75
N SER A 20 -3.10 10.82 4.14
CA SER A 20 -3.69 10.70 5.48
C SER A 20 -4.87 9.73 5.48
N MET A 21 -4.84 8.84 6.46
CA MET A 21 -5.93 7.93 6.86
C MET A 21 -6.55 8.35 8.20
N THR A 22 -6.28 9.57 8.67
CA THR A 22 -6.95 10.14 9.84
C THR A 22 -8.15 10.95 9.39
N ALA A 23 -9.25 10.84 10.12
CA ALA A 23 -10.46 11.58 9.81
C ALA A 23 -10.20 13.10 9.86
N ALA A 24 -10.55 13.81 8.79
CA ALA A 24 -10.38 15.24 8.73
C ALA A 24 -11.34 15.94 9.72
N PRO A 25 -10.94 17.08 10.30
CA PRO A 25 -11.80 17.80 11.23
C PRO A 25 -13.09 18.29 10.55
N LYS A 26 -14.18 18.39 11.33
CA LYS A 26 -15.47 18.96 10.91
C LYS A 26 -16.17 18.22 9.74
N GLN A 27 -15.82 16.97 9.48
CA GLN A 27 -16.57 16.10 8.56
C GLN A 27 -17.74 15.42 9.29
N THR A 28 -18.85 15.15 8.59
CA THR A 28 -20.06 14.51 9.16
C THR A 28 -20.61 13.43 8.24
N GLY A 29 -21.26 12.40 8.81
CA GLY A 29 -21.93 11.32 8.07
C GLY A 29 -20.99 10.19 7.67
N LEU A 30 -21.58 9.04 7.32
CA LEU A 30 -20.84 7.77 7.12
C LEU A 30 -19.95 7.47 8.33
N ASP A 31 -20.49 7.61 9.55
CA ASP A 31 -19.68 7.41 10.77
C ASP A 31 -19.25 5.93 10.93
N TYR A 32 -19.93 5.01 10.24
CA TYR A 32 -19.54 3.60 10.09
C TYR A 32 -18.28 3.40 9.21
N SER A 33 -17.84 4.41 8.45
CA SER A 33 -16.56 4.35 7.72
C SER A 33 -15.37 4.87 8.55
N LEU A 34 -15.55 4.99 9.88
CA LEU A 34 -14.52 5.42 10.81
C LEU A 34 -14.12 4.32 11.79
N LEU A 35 -12.81 4.14 11.92
CA LEU A 35 -12.19 3.25 12.89
C LEU A 35 -11.81 4.06 14.14
N ILE A 36 -12.32 3.68 15.30
CA ILE A 36 -12.05 4.39 16.55
C ILE A 36 -11.15 3.55 17.46
N GLN A 37 -9.94 4.05 17.72
CA GLN A 37 -9.01 3.43 18.67
C GLN A 37 -8.69 4.40 19.81
N LYS A 38 -8.68 3.91 21.06
CA LYS A 38 -8.25 4.71 22.22
C LYS A 38 -6.80 4.41 22.55
N ILE A 39 -5.93 5.42 22.45
CA ILE A 39 -4.51 5.33 22.82
C ILE A 39 -4.23 6.31 23.94
N LYS A 40 -3.73 5.83 25.09
CA LYS A 40 -3.46 6.63 26.30
C LYS A 40 -4.63 7.57 26.67
N GLY A 41 -5.88 7.10 26.53
CA GLY A 41 -7.09 7.88 26.82
C GLY A 41 -7.52 8.89 25.74
N LYS A 42 -6.73 9.09 24.68
CA LYS A 42 -7.12 9.90 23.51
C LYS A 42 -7.79 9.01 22.46
N SER A 43 -8.92 9.48 21.94
CA SER A 43 -9.64 8.80 20.85
C SER A 43 -9.07 9.23 19.50
N ILE A 44 -8.49 8.30 18.76
CA ILE A 44 -7.98 8.49 17.40
C ILE A 44 -9.02 7.92 16.43
N LYS A 45 -9.39 8.72 15.43
CA LYS A 45 -10.33 8.33 14.37
C LYS A 45 -9.58 8.11 13.07
N GLY A 46 -9.43 6.85 12.66
CA GLY A 46 -8.92 6.45 11.36
C GLY A 46 -10.04 6.27 10.33
N LEU A 47 -9.69 6.26 9.06
CA LEU A 47 -10.60 5.95 7.95
C LEU A 47 -10.58 4.44 7.68
N CYS A 48 -11.74 3.85 7.37
CA CYS A 48 -11.83 2.47 6.90
C CYS A 48 -11.23 2.31 5.50
N SER A 49 -11.33 3.35 4.67
CA SER A 49 -10.85 3.28 3.29
C SER A 49 -10.31 4.59 2.75
N SER A 50 -9.57 4.51 1.64
CA SER A 50 -9.15 5.66 0.86
C SER A 50 -9.05 5.29 -0.61
N VAL A 51 -9.69 6.09 -1.46
CA VAL A 51 -9.72 5.92 -2.91
C VAL A 51 -8.96 7.06 -3.58
N ILE A 52 -8.09 6.73 -4.54
CA ILE A 52 -7.20 7.67 -5.21
C ILE A 52 -7.57 7.78 -6.70
N TYR A 53 -7.87 9.00 -7.14
CA TYR A 53 -8.23 9.36 -8.51
C TYR A 53 -7.15 10.22 -9.17
N GLY A 54 -7.22 10.36 -10.50
CA GLY A 54 -6.27 11.15 -11.27
C GLY A 54 -6.12 10.67 -12.71
N PRO A 55 -5.59 11.49 -13.62
CA PRO A 55 -5.41 11.12 -15.01
C PRO A 55 -4.31 10.06 -15.17
N ASN A 56 -4.16 9.54 -16.39
CA ASN A 56 -3.03 8.67 -16.72
C ASN A 56 -1.71 9.41 -16.50
N ALA A 57 -0.68 8.67 -16.07
CA ALA A 57 0.65 9.21 -15.75
C ALA A 57 0.68 10.30 -14.65
N SER A 58 -0.38 10.43 -13.84
CA SER A 58 -0.44 11.46 -12.80
C SER A 58 0.39 11.16 -11.55
N GLY A 59 0.71 9.88 -11.29
CA GLY A 59 1.45 9.46 -10.09
C GLY A 59 0.67 8.54 -9.14
N LYS A 60 -0.57 8.14 -9.45
CA LYS A 60 -1.37 7.21 -8.62
C LYS A 60 -0.64 5.91 -8.29
N THR A 61 -0.02 5.28 -9.28
CA THR A 61 0.78 4.06 -9.08
C THR A 61 2.07 4.35 -8.32
N ASN A 62 2.65 5.56 -8.46
CA ASN A 62 3.87 5.93 -7.74
C ASN A 62 3.64 6.05 -6.23
N ILE A 63 2.49 6.55 -5.76
CA ILE A 63 2.24 6.63 -4.30
C ILE A 63 2.07 5.23 -3.68
N ILE A 64 1.46 4.28 -4.38
CA ILE A 64 1.40 2.87 -3.95
C ILE A 64 2.78 2.21 -4.06
N GLY A 65 3.53 2.51 -5.12
CA GLY A 65 4.91 2.07 -5.28
C GLY A 65 5.82 2.56 -4.16
N ALA A 66 5.63 3.80 -3.68
CA ALA A 66 6.37 4.34 -2.54
C ALA A 66 6.10 3.55 -1.26
N MET A 67 4.84 3.17 -1.01
CA MET A 67 4.46 2.31 0.11
C MET A 67 5.13 0.94 0.03
N ASP A 68 5.14 0.32 -1.15
CA ASP A 68 5.77 -0.99 -1.38
C ASP A 68 7.30 -0.92 -1.23
N THR A 69 7.94 0.08 -1.85
CA THR A 69 9.38 0.34 -1.74
C THR A 69 9.77 0.56 -0.28
N PHE A 70 9.06 1.43 0.45
CA PHE A 70 9.35 1.68 1.86
C PHE A 70 9.21 0.40 2.70
N ARG A 71 8.11 -0.34 2.51
CA ARG A 71 7.91 -1.64 3.16
C ARG A 71 9.06 -2.60 2.89
N ALA A 72 9.52 -2.70 1.64
CA ALA A 72 10.63 -3.57 1.26
C ALA A 72 11.95 -3.14 1.91
N ILE A 73 12.28 -1.84 1.90
CA ILE A 73 13.48 -1.29 2.56
C ILE A 73 13.46 -1.60 4.06
N VAL A 74 12.32 -1.39 4.73
CA VAL A 74 12.18 -1.70 6.17
C VAL A 74 12.33 -3.18 6.44
N LEU A 75 11.65 -4.06 5.70
CA LEU A 75 11.74 -5.50 5.93
C LEU A 75 13.14 -6.08 5.62
N ARG A 76 13.82 -5.53 4.61
CA ARG A 76 15.20 -5.88 4.27
C ARG A 76 16.21 -5.33 5.28
N GLY A 77 15.89 -4.18 5.89
CA GLY A 77 16.73 -3.52 6.90
C GLY A 77 17.96 -2.81 6.33
N ASN A 78 18.06 -2.62 5.02
CA ASN A 78 19.18 -1.93 4.37
C ASN A 78 18.77 -1.27 3.04
N ILE A 79 19.62 -0.38 2.55
CA ILE A 79 19.46 0.38 1.31
C ILE A 79 20.35 -0.11 0.16
N ARG A 80 20.55 -1.43 0.09
CA ARG A 80 21.24 -2.09 -1.04
C ARG A 80 20.24 -2.53 -2.10
N ASN A 81 20.71 -2.73 -3.32
CA ASN A 81 19.91 -3.42 -4.32
C ASN A 81 19.73 -4.90 -3.94
N SER A 82 18.62 -5.48 -4.39
CA SER A 82 18.27 -6.88 -4.15
C SER A 82 18.12 -7.60 -5.47
N GLU A 83 18.64 -8.82 -5.56
CA GLU A 83 18.41 -9.70 -6.71
C GLU A 83 17.00 -10.32 -6.67
N ASP A 84 16.38 -10.39 -5.49
CA ASP A 84 15.00 -10.86 -5.33
C ASP A 84 14.00 -9.88 -5.98
N GLN A 85 13.38 -10.32 -7.08
CA GLN A 85 12.31 -9.61 -7.80
C GLN A 85 10.92 -10.13 -7.42
N THR A 86 10.65 -10.22 -6.12
CA THR A 86 9.36 -10.73 -5.60
C THR A 86 8.20 -9.74 -5.77
N SER A 87 8.50 -8.46 -6.03
CA SER A 87 7.51 -7.43 -6.34
C SER A 87 7.64 -6.99 -7.80
N PRO A 88 6.51 -6.75 -8.52
CA PRO A 88 6.54 -6.12 -9.84
C PRO A 88 7.04 -4.66 -9.79
N ASN A 89 7.13 -4.05 -8.61
CA ASN A 89 7.73 -2.73 -8.44
C ASN A 89 9.26 -2.83 -8.44
N GLN A 90 9.91 -2.63 -9.59
CA GLN A 90 11.38 -2.68 -9.66
C GLN A 90 12.09 -1.74 -8.68
N ALA A 91 11.48 -0.60 -8.32
CA ALA A 91 12.05 0.34 -7.36
C ALA A 91 12.09 -0.18 -5.91
N SER A 92 11.46 -1.33 -5.60
CA SER A 92 11.66 -2.00 -4.30
C SER A 92 13.02 -2.71 -4.21
N SER A 93 13.57 -3.11 -5.35
CA SER A 93 14.81 -3.90 -5.46
C SER A 93 15.96 -3.14 -6.10
N ALA A 94 15.68 -2.15 -6.95
CA ALA A 94 16.64 -1.27 -7.63
C ALA A 94 16.40 0.19 -7.19
N LEU A 95 17.14 0.66 -6.18
CA LEU A 95 16.83 1.93 -5.51
C LEU A 95 17.24 3.17 -6.32
N GLU A 96 18.08 3.02 -7.33
CA GLU A 96 18.41 4.05 -8.34
C GLU A 96 17.18 4.50 -9.14
N LEU A 97 16.10 3.72 -9.12
CA LEU A 97 14.83 4.03 -9.80
C LEU A 97 13.89 4.88 -8.92
N ILE A 98 14.32 5.23 -7.71
CA ILE A 98 13.52 5.97 -6.74
C ILE A 98 13.63 7.49 -6.92
N PRO A 99 14.83 8.10 -6.96
CA PRO A 99 14.95 9.56 -7.07
C PRO A 99 14.20 10.09 -8.29
N ASN A 100 13.67 11.31 -8.19
CA ASN A 100 13.05 11.95 -9.33
C ASN A 100 14.06 12.09 -10.48
N ASN A 101 13.60 11.88 -11.72
CA ASN A 101 14.46 11.86 -12.90
C ASN A 101 14.79 13.26 -13.47
N ALA A 102 14.17 14.32 -12.95
CA ALA A 102 14.41 15.70 -13.36
C ALA A 102 15.47 16.40 -12.50
N THR A 103 15.86 15.83 -11.35
CA THR A 103 16.90 16.41 -10.49
C THR A 103 18.30 16.05 -11.01
N SER A 104 19.15 17.07 -11.17
CA SER A 104 20.54 16.91 -11.64
C SER A 104 21.54 16.65 -10.52
N CYS A 105 21.09 16.64 -9.26
CA CYS A 105 21.90 16.45 -8.07
C CYS A 105 21.16 15.53 -7.09
N SER A 106 21.92 14.83 -6.23
CA SER A 106 21.31 13.98 -5.22
C SER A 106 20.50 14.82 -4.24
N GLU A 107 19.22 14.48 -4.10
CA GLU A 107 18.33 15.04 -3.09
C GLU A 107 17.82 13.92 -2.16
N PRO A 108 17.66 14.20 -0.86
CA PRO A 108 17.18 13.19 0.07
C PRO A 108 15.81 12.62 -0.30
N VAL A 109 15.71 11.29 -0.33
CA VAL A 109 14.45 10.57 -0.44
C VAL A 109 13.95 10.28 0.97
N THR A 110 12.76 10.78 1.30
CA THR A 110 12.19 10.61 2.64
C THR A 110 10.92 9.78 2.58
N PHE A 111 10.77 8.89 3.56
CA PHE A 111 9.56 8.13 3.82
C PHE A 111 9.17 8.26 5.29
N THR A 112 7.88 8.48 5.53
CA THR A 112 7.32 8.54 6.88
C THR A 112 6.07 7.68 6.94
N ILE A 113 5.92 6.91 8.01
CA ILE A 113 4.68 6.19 8.31
C ILE A 113 4.28 6.40 9.76
N GLU A 114 2.97 6.57 9.96
CA GLU A 114 2.36 6.55 11.28
C GLU A 114 1.25 5.49 11.28
N PHE A 115 1.29 4.57 12.25
CA PHE A 115 0.31 3.50 12.36
C PHE A 115 0.11 3.07 13.81
N ILE A 116 -1.00 2.39 14.06
CA ILE A 116 -1.37 1.80 15.33
C ILE A 116 -1.30 0.28 15.24
N GLU A 117 -0.62 -0.33 16.19
CA GLU A 117 -0.55 -1.78 16.41
C GLU A 117 -0.47 -2.08 17.91
N ASN A 118 -1.32 -2.99 18.42
CA ASN A 118 -1.36 -3.40 19.84
C ASN A 118 -1.30 -2.22 20.83
N ASP A 119 -2.15 -1.21 20.60
CA ASP A 119 -2.23 0.02 21.41
C ASP A 119 -0.96 0.90 21.44
N PHE A 120 0.00 0.65 20.54
CA PHE A 120 1.11 1.54 20.26
C PHE A 120 0.83 2.37 19.02
N LEU A 121 0.88 3.70 19.19
CA LEU A 121 1.02 4.64 18.08
C LEU A 121 2.50 4.70 17.70
N ILE A 122 2.85 4.14 16.55
CA ILE A 122 4.21 4.07 16.04
C ILE A 122 4.36 5.06 14.91
N TYR A 123 5.34 5.96 15.06
CA TYR A 123 5.82 6.85 14.02
C TYR A 123 7.22 6.40 13.63
N TYR A 124 7.46 6.22 12.33
CA TYR A 124 8.77 5.85 11.82
C TYR A 124 9.09 6.64 10.55
N GLU A 125 10.24 7.31 10.57
CA GLU A 125 10.73 8.13 9.47
C GLU A 125 12.15 7.73 9.08
N VAL A 126 12.42 7.73 7.77
CA VAL A 126 13.74 7.49 7.21
C VAL A 126 14.00 8.51 6.08
N SER A 127 15.17 9.14 6.10
CA SER A 127 15.68 9.95 5.00
C SER A 127 16.98 9.36 4.45
N LEU A 128 17.05 9.22 3.13
CA LEU A 128 18.06 8.45 2.43
C LEU A 128 18.73 9.28 1.34
N ASP A 129 20.05 9.18 1.25
CA ASP A 129 20.82 9.61 0.09
C ASP A 129 20.99 8.41 -0.84
N LEU A 130 20.26 8.40 -1.95
CA LEU A 130 20.27 7.30 -2.92
C LEU A 130 21.02 7.64 -4.21
N GLY A 131 21.54 8.86 -4.35
CA GLY A 131 22.12 9.37 -5.59
C GLY A 131 21.06 9.94 -6.53
N CYS A 132 21.45 10.15 -7.78
CA CYS A 132 20.54 10.58 -8.83
C CYS A 132 19.80 9.37 -9.45
N PHE A 133 18.77 9.64 -10.26
CA PHE A 133 18.09 8.60 -11.03
C PHE A 133 19.08 7.84 -11.93
N LEU A 134 19.04 6.50 -11.90
CA LEU A 134 19.96 5.58 -12.59
C LEU A 134 21.42 5.60 -12.13
N ASP A 135 21.73 6.22 -10.99
CA ASP A 135 23.08 6.21 -10.42
C ASP A 135 23.33 4.92 -9.61
N ASN A 136 23.60 3.82 -10.33
CA ASN A 136 23.72 2.48 -9.75
C ASN A 136 24.92 2.32 -8.81
N ASP A 137 26.01 3.02 -9.09
CA ASP A 137 27.28 2.89 -8.36
C ASP A 137 27.41 3.93 -7.22
N TYR A 138 26.33 4.68 -6.94
CA TYR A 138 26.33 5.68 -5.90
C TYR A 138 26.52 5.07 -4.50
N ASN A 139 27.37 5.70 -3.68
CA ASN A 139 27.57 5.30 -2.29
C ASN A 139 26.40 5.80 -1.42
N ARG A 140 25.36 4.99 -1.35
CA ARG A 140 24.10 5.32 -0.65
C ARG A 140 24.27 5.43 0.85
N LYS A 141 23.49 6.30 1.50
CA LYS A 141 23.56 6.52 2.94
C LYS A 141 22.20 6.77 3.58
N VAL A 142 22.01 6.26 4.78
CA VAL A 142 20.94 6.67 5.68
C VAL A 142 21.35 8.00 6.30
N LEU A 143 20.65 9.08 5.91
CA LEU A 143 20.90 10.43 6.42
C LEU A 143 20.23 10.67 7.77
N HIS A 144 18.99 10.18 7.90
CA HIS A 144 18.16 10.33 9.09
C HIS A 144 17.29 9.08 9.30
N GLU A 145 17.09 8.69 10.55
CA GLU A 145 16.16 7.65 10.95
C GLU A 145 15.63 7.93 12.36
N GLU A 146 14.32 8.07 12.54
CA GLU A 146 13.72 8.26 13.86
C GLU A 146 12.50 7.37 14.10
N LEU A 147 12.34 6.96 15.35
CA LEU A 147 11.23 6.15 15.82
C LEU A 147 10.61 6.83 17.04
N HIS A 148 9.31 7.12 16.96
CA HIS A 148 8.52 7.55 18.11
C HIS A 148 7.45 6.53 18.44
N VAL A 149 7.16 6.39 19.73
CA VAL A 149 6.11 5.50 20.24
C VAL A 149 5.24 6.27 21.20
N ASN A 150 3.94 6.33 20.91
CA ASN A 150 2.96 7.09 21.67
C ASN A 150 3.38 8.56 21.90
N ASN A 151 3.91 9.18 20.83
CA ASN A 151 4.48 10.53 20.77
C ASN A 151 5.77 10.77 21.57
N GLU A 152 6.35 9.73 22.18
CA GLU A 152 7.66 9.81 22.84
C GLU A 152 8.75 9.36 21.88
N LYS A 153 9.87 10.09 21.84
CA LYS A 153 11.01 9.69 21.02
C LYS A 153 11.69 8.46 21.61
N ILE A 154 11.87 7.41 20.82
CA ILE A 154 12.62 6.21 21.22
C ILE A 154 14.07 6.36 20.81
N PHE A 155 14.32 6.66 19.54
CA PHE A 155 15.64 7.03 19.07
C PHE A 155 15.55 8.00 17.89
N VAL A 156 16.63 8.74 17.69
CA VAL A 156 16.89 9.57 16.52
C VAL A 156 18.32 9.31 16.09
N ARG A 157 18.50 8.94 14.83
CA ARG A 157 19.79 8.73 14.19
C ARG A 157 19.96 9.78 13.10
N ASP A 158 21.02 10.57 13.24
CA ASP A 158 21.59 11.39 12.17
C ASP A 158 23.03 10.88 11.93
N LYS A 159 24.01 11.80 11.90
CA LYS A 159 25.45 11.48 12.06
C LYS A 159 25.78 10.80 13.38
N ASN A 160 24.92 10.95 14.38
CA ASN A 160 25.04 10.35 15.71
C ASN A 160 23.71 9.69 16.09
N LEU A 161 23.76 8.78 17.06
CA LEU A 161 22.56 8.14 17.62
C LEU A 161 22.20 8.74 18.98
N PHE A 162 20.96 9.17 19.12
CA PHE A 162 20.37 9.67 20.34
C PHE A 162 19.20 8.76 20.75
N PHE A 163 19.14 8.42 22.02
CA PHE A 163 18.01 7.68 22.59
C PHE A 163 17.14 8.63 23.41
N GLY A 164 15.83 8.43 23.33
CA GLY A 164 14.86 9.10 24.18
C GLY A 164 14.38 8.21 25.32
N ASP A 165 13.13 8.36 25.72
CA ASP A 165 12.58 7.67 26.90
C ASP A 165 11.99 6.31 26.53
N PHE A 166 12.56 5.23 27.07
CA PHE A 166 12.05 3.87 26.88
C PHE A 166 10.86 3.50 27.76
N LYS A 167 10.38 4.37 28.66
CA LYS A 167 9.23 4.08 29.55
C LYS A 167 8.02 3.53 28.79
N VAL A 168 7.75 4.06 27.60
CA VAL A 168 6.62 3.63 26.77
C VAL A 168 6.75 2.22 26.23
N ILE A 169 7.96 1.67 26.13
CA ILE A 169 8.25 0.32 25.66
C ILE A 169 8.93 -0.53 26.74
N ASN A 170 8.82 -0.13 28.00
CA ASN A 170 9.57 -0.70 29.12
C ASN A 170 9.33 -2.22 29.30
N GLU A 171 8.16 -2.71 28.88
CA GLU A 171 7.82 -4.14 28.87
C GLU A 171 8.62 -4.96 27.84
N PHE A 172 9.15 -4.31 26.82
CA PHE A 172 9.99 -4.94 25.79
C PHE A 172 11.50 -4.79 26.05
N ILE A 173 11.90 -4.01 27.05
CA ILE A 173 13.29 -3.78 27.40
C ILE A 173 13.71 -4.74 28.52
N ALA A 174 14.76 -5.52 28.27
CA ALA A 174 15.33 -6.44 29.25
C ALA A 174 16.03 -5.69 30.40
N ASP A 175 15.99 -6.25 31.61
CA ASP A 175 16.47 -5.57 32.82
C ASP A 175 17.98 -5.32 32.86
N ASN A 176 18.76 -6.13 32.14
CA ASN A 176 20.19 -5.91 31.95
C ASN A 176 20.47 -4.61 31.17
N ILE A 177 19.60 -4.23 30.25
CA ILE A 177 19.71 -3.01 29.48
C ILE A 177 19.48 -1.78 30.37
N LYS A 178 18.50 -1.87 31.26
CA LYS A 178 18.16 -0.81 32.22
C LYS A 178 19.31 -0.53 33.21
N LYS A 179 20.05 -1.56 33.60
CA LYS A 179 21.17 -1.43 34.56
C LYS A 179 22.46 -0.89 33.94
N ASN A 180 22.68 -1.14 32.65
CA ASN A 180 23.93 -0.81 31.94
C ASN A 180 23.71 0.17 30.77
N GLU A 181 22.72 1.05 30.91
CA GLU A 181 22.22 1.93 29.84
C GLU A 181 23.35 2.66 29.09
N LYS A 182 24.29 3.30 29.82
CA LYS A 182 25.39 4.07 29.20
C LYS A 182 26.28 3.24 28.27
N SER A 183 26.71 2.05 28.71
CA SER A 183 27.60 1.19 27.90
C SER A 183 26.88 0.64 26.67
N ILE A 184 25.59 0.32 26.80
CA ILE A 184 24.79 -0.22 25.70
C ILE A 184 24.52 0.85 24.65
N VAL A 185 24.23 2.08 25.08
CA VAL A 185 24.11 3.24 24.18
C VAL A 185 25.40 3.48 23.41
N GLU A 186 26.56 3.32 24.05
CA GLU A 186 27.87 3.46 23.39
C GLU A 186 28.12 2.35 22.37
N ILE A 187 27.79 1.10 22.69
CA ILE A 187 27.86 -0.02 21.73
C ILE A 187 26.96 0.25 20.52
N ALA A 188 25.73 0.72 20.74
CA ALA A 188 24.78 1.02 19.66
C ALA A 188 25.25 2.17 18.76
N LYS A 189 25.92 3.18 19.32
CA LYS A 189 26.55 4.27 18.54
C LYS A 189 27.67 3.75 17.65
N ASN A 190 28.48 2.82 18.15
CA ASN A 190 29.61 2.26 17.42
C ASN A 190 29.19 1.19 16.40
N SER A 191 27.95 0.69 16.46
CA SER A 191 27.42 -0.31 15.52
C SER A 191 26.71 0.29 14.31
N LEU A 192 26.72 1.61 14.12
CA LEU A 192 26.05 2.25 13.00
C LEU A 192 26.75 1.92 11.67
N ASN A 193 25.95 1.63 10.65
CA ASN A 193 26.42 1.40 9.27
C ASN A 193 25.61 2.30 8.33
N ASP A 194 26.29 3.02 7.44
CA ASP A 194 25.69 3.99 6.52
C ASP A 194 24.57 3.40 5.64
N GLU A 195 24.58 2.10 5.34
CA GLU A 195 23.60 1.45 4.46
C GLU A 195 22.54 0.62 5.20
N GLU A 196 22.63 0.50 6.52
CA GLU A 196 21.72 -0.34 7.31
C GLU A 196 20.77 0.52 8.14
N LEU A 197 19.50 0.12 8.23
CA LEU A 197 18.55 0.75 9.13
C LEU A 197 18.84 0.32 10.57
N PHE A 198 18.96 1.28 11.48
CA PHE A 198 19.24 1.05 12.88
C PHE A 198 18.11 0.24 13.54
N LEU A 199 16.85 0.52 13.22
CA LEU A 199 15.67 -0.18 13.75
C LEU A 199 15.78 -1.70 13.56
N MET A 200 16.13 -2.14 12.35
CA MET A 200 16.10 -3.55 11.97
C MET A 200 17.39 -4.30 12.28
N ASN A 201 18.46 -3.55 12.57
CA ASN A 201 19.78 -4.07 12.91
C ASN A 201 20.14 -3.71 14.36
N GLY A 202 20.82 -2.59 14.58
CA GLY A 202 21.34 -2.20 15.90
C GLY A 202 20.29 -2.21 17.02
N PHE A 203 19.13 -1.59 16.83
CA PHE A 203 18.05 -1.58 17.83
C PHE A 203 17.53 -2.99 18.10
N LYS A 204 17.31 -3.81 17.06
CA LYS A 204 16.85 -5.20 17.19
C LYS A 204 17.82 -6.08 17.98
N LEU A 205 19.11 -5.96 17.70
CA LEU A 205 20.15 -6.82 18.27
C LEU A 205 20.57 -6.37 19.68
N ILE A 206 20.60 -5.06 19.92
CA ILE A 206 21.20 -4.47 21.12
C ILE A 206 20.12 -4.05 22.13
N ILE A 207 18.97 -3.54 21.66
CA ILE A 207 17.94 -2.91 22.51
C ILE A 207 16.74 -3.83 22.73
N SER A 208 16.01 -4.20 21.68
CA SER A 208 14.81 -5.04 21.84
C SER A 208 14.41 -5.77 20.56
N GLN A 209 14.70 -7.07 20.52
CA GLN A 209 14.24 -7.95 19.44
C GLN A 209 12.72 -8.13 19.43
N SER A 210 12.09 -8.21 20.61
CA SER A 210 10.65 -8.43 20.75
C SER A 210 9.84 -7.24 20.27
N PHE A 211 10.29 -6.02 20.58
CA PHE A 211 9.63 -4.81 20.08
C PHE A 211 9.78 -4.65 18.57
N VAL A 212 10.98 -4.87 18.03
CA VAL A 212 11.19 -4.85 16.58
C VAL A 212 10.35 -5.92 15.88
N LYS A 213 10.19 -7.10 16.49
CA LYS A 213 9.32 -8.15 15.96
C LYS A 213 7.86 -7.71 15.85
N LEU A 214 7.34 -6.90 16.78
CA LEU A 214 6.00 -6.31 16.68
C LEU A 214 5.88 -5.44 15.42
N ILE A 215 6.85 -4.55 15.21
CA ILE A 215 6.89 -3.65 14.03
C ILE A 215 7.07 -4.45 12.74
N SER A 216 8.05 -5.35 12.67
CA SER A 216 8.32 -6.14 11.47
C SER A 216 7.16 -7.08 11.13
N ASN A 217 6.47 -7.64 12.13
CA ASN A 217 5.26 -8.44 11.92
C ASN A 217 4.12 -7.60 11.33
N TRP A 218 4.00 -6.33 11.73
CA TRP A 218 3.03 -5.43 11.15
C TRP A 218 3.33 -5.16 9.67
N PHE A 219 4.58 -4.78 9.33
CA PHE A 219 5.00 -4.56 7.94
C PHE A 219 4.84 -5.82 7.06
N SER A 220 5.19 -6.99 7.60
CA SER A 220 5.15 -8.24 6.83
C SER A 220 3.73 -8.77 6.65
N ASN A 221 2.89 -8.73 7.69
CA ASN A 221 1.64 -9.48 7.73
C ASN A 221 0.37 -8.63 7.67
N LYS A 222 0.44 -7.37 8.11
CA LYS A 222 -0.72 -6.46 8.20
C LYS A 222 -0.65 -5.34 7.18
N PHE A 223 0.53 -4.87 6.79
CA PHE A 223 0.68 -3.91 5.69
C PHE A 223 0.89 -4.66 4.38
N MET A 224 -0.20 -4.88 3.65
CA MET A 224 -0.21 -5.65 2.41
C MET A 224 -0.31 -4.67 1.24
N VAL A 225 0.79 -4.47 0.53
CA VAL A 225 0.83 -3.60 -0.64
C VAL A 225 0.89 -4.45 -1.90
N ILE A 226 -0.08 -4.26 -2.77
CA ILE A 226 -0.24 -4.98 -4.02
C ILE A 226 -0.02 -3.98 -5.16
N TYR A 227 1.23 -3.84 -5.56
CA TYR A 227 1.63 -3.07 -6.72
C TYR A 227 1.26 -3.85 -7.99
N ARG A 228 0.63 -3.21 -8.97
CA ARG A 228 0.13 -3.87 -10.19
C ARG A 228 -0.75 -5.09 -9.90
N ALA A 229 -2.01 -4.86 -9.49
CA ALA A 229 -2.92 -5.94 -9.15
C ALA A 229 -3.27 -6.89 -10.31
N ASP A 230 -2.99 -6.47 -11.54
CA ASP A 230 -3.11 -7.26 -12.76
C ASP A 230 -2.01 -8.35 -12.87
N SER A 231 -0.87 -8.16 -12.20
CA SER A 231 0.30 -9.04 -12.24
C SER A 231 0.35 -10.04 -11.08
N ILE A 232 -0.72 -10.12 -10.29
CA ILE A 232 -0.80 -10.97 -9.11
C ILE A 232 -0.86 -12.45 -9.49
N GLN A 233 0.20 -13.20 -9.18
CA GLN A 233 0.17 -14.66 -9.03
C GLN A 233 0.36 -15.00 -7.54
N LEU A 234 -0.73 -14.98 -6.76
CA LEU A 234 -0.67 -15.10 -5.30
C LEU A 234 -0.57 -16.55 -4.85
N ILE A 235 0.61 -17.17 -4.92
CA ILE A 235 0.75 -18.52 -4.35
C ILE A 235 2.04 -18.75 -3.55
N GLU A 236 2.80 -17.71 -3.21
CA GLU A 236 3.97 -17.90 -2.34
C GLU A 236 3.64 -18.10 -0.85
N ARG A 237 2.42 -17.77 -0.35
CA ARG A 237 2.25 -17.51 1.10
C ARG A 237 1.14 -18.24 1.86
N PHE A 238 0.37 -19.12 1.22
CA PHE A 238 -0.84 -19.67 1.85
C PHE A 238 -0.90 -21.20 1.93
N VAL A 239 0.08 -21.93 1.42
CA VAL A 239 0.08 -23.38 1.47
C VAL A 239 1.34 -23.90 2.15
N ASN A 240 1.17 -24.69 3.20
CA ASN A 240 2.23 -25.49 3.79
C ASN A 240 2.39 -26.73 2.90
N PRO A 241 3.52 -26.91 2.18
CA PRO A 241 3.61 -27.89 1.12
C PRO A 241 3.71 -29.31 1.69
N GLN A 242 2.62 -30.07 1.61
CA GLN A 242 2.66 -31.52 1.78
C GLN A 242 1.94 -32.21 0.62
N LYS A 243 2.75 -32.64 -0.36
CA LYS A 243 2.45 -33.52 -1.52
C LYS A 243 1.39 -33.00 -2.51
N GLN A 244 1.42 -33.55 -3.74
CA GLN A 244 0.48 -33.30 -4.85
C GLN A 244 -0.98 -33.40 -4.40
N THR A 245 -1.51 -32.32 -3.85
CA THR A 245 -2.86 -32.23 -3.31
C THR A 245 -3.52 -31.03 -3.94
N VAL A 246 -4.74 -31.25 -4.42
CA VAL A 246 -5.59 -30.17 -4.91
C VAL A 246 -6.19 -29.48 -3.69
N TYR A 247 -5.75 -28.25 -3.42
CA TYR A 247 -6.30 -27.43 -2.32
C TYR A 247 -7.48 -26.61 -2.83
N ILE A 248 -8.69 -27.01 -2.43
CA ILE A 248 -9.93 -26.29 -2.72
C ILE A 248 -10.28 -25.43 -1.51
N GLU A 249 -10.05 -24.11 -1.60
CA GLU A 249 -10.46 -23.21 -0.54
C GLU A 249 -11.98 -23.00 -0.61
N LYS A 250 -12.71 -23.50 0.39
CA LYS A 250 -14.18 -23.45 0.42
C LYS A 250 -14.73 -22.01 0.42
N THR A 251 -14.07 -21.10 1.14
CA THR A 251 -14.50 -19.70 1.26
C THR A 251 -14.36 -18.97 -0.07
N THR A 252 -13.18 -19.03 -0.69
CA THR A 252 -12.94 -18.42 -2.00
C THR A 252 -13.82 -19.04 -3.08
N ASN A 253 -14.07 -20.36 -3.07
CA ASN A 253 -15.03 -20.98 -4.01
C ASN A 253 -16.47 -20.49 -3.81
N ASN A 254 -16.91 -20.32 -2.56
CA ASN A 254 -18.25 -19.78 -2.29
C ASN A 254 -18.36 -18.33 -2.78
N ALA A 255 -17.32 -17.52 -2.57
CA ALA A 255 -17.26 -16.15 -3.08
C ALA A 255 -17.23 -16.13 -4.62
N ALA A 256 -16.48 -17.03 -5.25
CA ALA A 256 -16.44 -17.23 -6.70
C ALA A 256 -17.82 -17.56 -7.28
N LYS A 257 -18.61 -18.41 -6.60
CA LYS A 257 -19.99 -18.69 -7.00
C LYS A 257 -20.87 -17.44 -6.94
N LEU A 258 -20.76 -16.65 -5.87
CA LEU A 258 -21.48 -15.37 -5.76
C LEU A 258 -21.02 -14.36 -6.82
N PHE A 259 -19.75 -14.42 -7.23
CA PHE A 259 -19.19 -13.61 -8.31
C PHE A 259 -19.70 -14.04 -9.70
N GLY A 260 -20.25 -15.25 -9.83
CA GLY A 260 -20.88 -15.76 -11.06
C GLY A 260 -20.25 -17.04 -11.63
N ILE A 261 -19.27 -17.65 -10.95
CA ILE A 261 -18.64 -18.91 -11.39
C ILE A 261 -19.53 -20.09 -10.98
N ASN A 262 -20.37 -20.56 -11.90
CA ASN A 262 -21.39 -21.56 -11.59
C ASN A 262 -21.10 -22.96 -12.16
N SER A 263 -20.13 -23.09 -13.07
CA SER A 263 -19.91 -24.32 -13.83
C SER A 263 -18.91 -25.30 -13.23
N ASN A 264 -17.99 -24.83 -12.38
CA ASN A 264 -16.83 -25.60 -11.92
C ASN A 264 -16.29 -25.05 -10.60
N ALA A 265 -15.54 -25.88 -9.88
CA ALA A 265 -14.79 -25.44 -8.71
C ALA A 265 -13.41 -24.91 -9.14
N LEU A 266 -12.80 -24.12 -8.27
CA LEU A 266 -11.43 -23.67 -8.41
C LEU A 266 -10.57 -24.31 -7.32
N GLY A 267 -9.36 -24.73 -7.66
CA GLY A 267 -8.42 -25.23 -6.68
C GLY A 267 -6.98 -25.00 -7.11
N TYR A 268 -6.11 -24.98 -6.12
CA TYR A 268 -4.68 -24.81 -6.31
C TYR A 268 -3.99 -26.18 -6.36
N VAL A 269 -3.06 -26.36 -7.28
CA VAL A 269 -2.27 -27.58 -7.43
C VAL A 269 -0.80 -27.24 -7.28
N ILE A 270 -0.09 -27.94 -6.40
CA ILE A 270 1.37 -27.87 -6.24
C ILE A 270 1.98 -29.08 -6.94
N SER A 271 2.89 -28.83 -7.88
CA SER A 271 3.67 -29.86 -8.57
C SER A 271 4.96 -30.18 -7.80
N GLU A 272 5.53 -31.37 -7.95
CA GLU A 272 6.80 -31.71 -7.27
C GLU A 272 8.01 -30.92 -7.84
N ASP A 273 7.89 -30.46 -9.09
CA ASP A 273 8.94 -29.73 -9.83
C ASP A 273 8.77 -28.20 -9.79
N GLU A 274 7.65 -27.69 -9.27
CA GLU A 274 7.37 -26.26 -9.17
C GLU A 274 7.09 -25.90 -7.71
N ALA A 275 7.86 -24.96 -7.17
CA ALA A 275 7.65 -24.46 -5.80
C ALA A 275 6.30 -23.74 -5.65
N ASP A 276 5.79 -23.19 -6.76
CA ASP A 276 4.58 -22.39 -6.79
C ASP A 276 3.37 -23.27 -7.06
N ALA A 277 2.32 -23.14 -6.23
CA ALA A 277 1.05 -23.70 -6.68
C ALA A 277 0.55 -22.91 -7.90
N LYS A 278 -0.34 -23.54 -8.66
CA LYS A 278 -1.03 -22.92 -9.79
C LYS A 278 -2.54 -23.10 -9.64
N LEU A 279 -3.30 -22.14 -10.15
CA LEU A 279 -4.76 -22.17 -10.09
C LEU A 279 -5.33 -23.00 -11.24
N PHE A 280 -6.23 -23.94 -10.92
CA PHE A 280 -6.90 -24.81 -11.87
C PHE A 280 -8.43 -24.77 -11.70
N SER A 281 -9.12 -24.87 -12.82
CA SER A 281 -10.55 -25.15 -12.91
C SER A 281 -10.79 -26.66 -12.83
N ILE A 282 -11.63 -27.08 -11.90
CA ILE A 282 -11.91 -28.48 -11.57
C ILE A 282 -13.34 -28.83 -12.00
N PHE A 283 -13.46 -29.82 -12.88
CA PHE A 283 -14.73 -30.31 -13.40
C PHE A 283 -15.02 -31.71 -12.87
N GLU A 284 -16.20 -31.90 -12.33
CA GLU A 284 -16.71 -33.22 -11.98
C GLU A 284 -17.20 -33.93 -13.25
N ASN A 285 -16.54 -35.01 -13.65
CA ASN A 285 -17.00 -35.83 -14.77
C ASN A 285 -18.14 -36.76 -14.31
N ILE A 286 -19.37 -36.44 -14.71
CA ILE A 286 -20.60 -37.17 -14.36
C ILE A 286 -20.54 -38.65 -14.80
N LYS A 287 -19.78 -38.99 -15.85
CA LYS A 287 -19.74 -40.36 -16.40
C LYS A 287 -18.70 -41.28 -15.76
N ASN A 288 -17.53 -40.75 -15.37
CA ASN A 288 -16.38 -41.58 -14.96
C ASN A 288 -15.87 -41.33 -13.53
N LYS A 289 -16.49 -40.43 -12.75
CA LYS A 289 -16.04 -40.04 -11.38
C LYS A 289 -14.57 -39.59 -11.26
N LYS A 290 -13.89 -39.31 -12.37
CA LYS A 290 -12.56 -38.70 -12.38
C LYS A 290 -12.68 -37.21 -12.64
N ASN A 291 -12.08 -36.40 -11.78
CA ASN A 291 -12.05 -34.96 -11.95
C ASN A 291 -11.13 -34.61 -13.13
N ALA A 292 -11.61 -33.76 -14.03
CA ALA A 292 -10.78 -33.13 -15.04
C ALA A 292 -10.30 -31.79 -14.49
N ILE A 293 -9.02 -31.48 -14.70
CA ILE A 293 -8.43 -30.20 -14.31
C ILE A 293 -7.88 -29.50 -15.56
N VAL A 294 -8.11 -28.20 -15.64
CA VAL A 294 -7.57 -27.32 -16.70
C VAL A 294 -6.99 -26.10 -16.01
N ALA A 295 -5.86 -25.60 -16.48
CA ALA A 295 -5.28 -24.37 -15.92
C ALA A 295 -6.31 -23.24 -16.00
N ALA A 296 -6.52 -22.53 -14.90
CA ALA A 296 -7.56 -21.50 -14.83
C ALA A 296 -7.31 -20.38 -15.85
N GLU A 297 -6.06 -20.06 -16.15
CA GLU A 297 -5.66 -19.09 -17.19
C GLU A 297 -6.19 -19.43 -18.59
N ILE A 298 -6.44 -20.71 -18.87
CA ILE A 298 -6.92 -21.17 -20.18
C ILE A 298 -8.46 -21.13 -20.24
N PHE A 299 -9.12 -21.33 -19.10
CA PHE A 299 -10.57 -21.57 -19.05
C PHE A 299 -11.39 -20.43 -18.45
N GLU A 300 -10.86 -19.77 -17.42
CA GLU A 300 -11.56 -18.71 -16.71
C GLU A 300 -11.35 -17.35 -17.36
N SER A 301 -12.30 -16.44 -17.12
CA SER A 301 -12.12 -15.04 -17.49
C SER A 301 -10.97 -14.41 -16.70
N TYR A 302 -10.31 -13.43 -17.29
CA TYR A 302 -9.25 -12.69 -16.61
C TYR A 302 -9.75 -12.03 -15.29
N GLY A 303 -10.97 -11.50 -15.29
CA GLY A 303 -11.60 -10.93 -14.10
C GLY A 303 -11.85 -11.94 -12.99
N THR A 304 -12.21 -13.18 -13.35
CA THR A 304 -12.34 -14.30 -12.41
C THR A 304 -11.02 -14.63 -11.73
N ILE A 305 -9.96 -14.83 -12.53
CA ILE A 305 -8.63 -15.18 -12.02
C ILE A 305 -8.15 -14.11 -11.04
N ARG A 306 -8.32 -12.85 -11.43
CA ARG A 306 -7.96 -11.71 -10.62
C ARG A 306 -8.75 -11.65 -9.31
N PHE A 307 -10.07 -11.84 -9.36
CA PHE A 307 -10.90 -11.90 -8.16
C PHE A 307 -10.44 -13.02 -7.20
N VAL A 308 -10.18 -14.21 -7.72
CA VAL A 308 -9.77 -15.39 -6.94
C VAL A 308 -8.41 -15.21 -6.30
N ASN A 309 -7.49 -14.51 -6.97
CA ASN A 309 -6.19 -14.17 -6.40
C ASN A 309 -6.33 -13.07 -5.33
N MET A 310 -7.12 -12.05 -5.58
CA MET A 310 -7.28 -10.88 -4.69
C MET A 310 -8.13 -11.18 -3.44
N PHE A 311 -9.22 -11.96 -3.56
CA PHE A 311 -10.19 -12.16 -2.48
C PHE A 311 -9.61 -12.76 -1.19
N PRO A 312 -8.67 -13.74 -1.23
CA PRO A 312 -7.94 -14.19 -0.05
C PRO A 312 -7.21 -13.06 0.71
N LEU A 313 -6.71 -12.04 0.01
CA LEU A 313 -6.09 -10.88 0.66
C LEU A 313 -7.11 -10.00 1.38
N VAL A 314 -8.30 -9.84 0.80
CA VAL A 314 -9.43 -9.15 1.45
C VAL A 314 -9.79 -9.88 2.74
N ILE A 315 -9.95 -11.21 2.69
CA ILE A 315 -10.21 -12.05 3.87
C ILE A 315 -9.11 -11.84 4.90
N ARG A 316 -7.83 -11.93 4.50
CA ARG A 316 -6.70 -11.76 5.40
C ARG A 316 -6.70 -10.39 6.06
N ALA A 317 -6.99 -9.32 5.31
CA ALA A 317 -7.05 -7.97 5.86
C ALA A 317 -8.10 -7.89 6.97
N ILE A 318 -9.33 -8.31 6.69
CA ILE A 318 -10.45 -8.34 7.65
C ILE A 318 -10.11 -9.20 8.87
N LEU A 319 -9.58 -10.41 8.68
CA LEU A 319 -9.27 -11.32 9.77
C LEU A 319 -8.07 -10.91 10.61
N THR A 320 -7.18 -10.05 10.13
CA THR A 320 -5.97 -9.63 10.85
C THR A 320 -6.00 -8.17 11.32
N GLY A 321 -6.97 -7.37 10.88
CA GLY A 321 -6.95 -5.92 11.07
C GLY A 321 -5.85 -5.25 10.23
N GLY A 322 -5.55 -5.83 9.07
CA GLY A 322 -4.50 -5.37 8.16
C GLY A 322 -4.96 -4.19 7.29
N THR A 323 -4.00 -3.44 6.77
CA THR A 323 -4.18 -2.45 5.72
C THR A 323 -3.84 -3.09 4.38
N LEU A 324 -4.85 -3.27 3.53
CA LEU A 324 -4.72 -3.73 2.16
C LEU A 324 -4.62 -2.52 1.23
N VAL A 325 -3.50 -2.39 0.52
CA VAL A 325 -3.25 -1.36 -0.48
C VAL A 325 -3.23 -2.02 -1.86
N VAL A 326 -4.06 -1.57 -2.80
CA VAL A 326 -4.18 -2.21 -4.12
C VAL A 326 -4.09 -1.19 -5.24
N ASP A 327 -3.14 -1.42 -6.15
CA ASP A 327 -3.01 -0.66 -7.39
C ASP A 327 -3.97 -1.19 -8.47
N GLU A 328 -4.60 -0.28 -9.19
CA GLU A 328 -5.64 -0.47 -10.19
C GLU A 328 -6.78 -1.37 -9.72
N PHE A 329 -7.32 -1.22 -8.51
CA PHE A 329 -8.27 -2.17 -7.90
C PHE A 329 -9.46 -2.56 -8.80
N ASP A 330 -9.89 -1.64 -9.67
CA ASP A 330 -10.98 -1.83 -10.62
C ASP A 330 -10.66 -2.64 -11.88
N ALA A 331 -9.38 -2.82 -12.21
CA ALA A 331 -9.02 -3.45 -13.47
C ALA A 331 -9.63 -4.86 -13.58
N SER A 332 -10.45 -5.04 -14.62
CA SER A 332 -11.10 -6.31 -14.99
C SER A 332 -12.02 -6.94 -13.93
N ILE A 333 -12.42 -6.23 -12.86
CA ILE A 333 -13.41 -6.70 -11.88
C ILE A 333 -14.71 -5.93 -12.06
N HIS A 334 -15.84 -6.64 -12.01
CA HIS A 334 -17.15 -6.01 -12.12
C HIS A 334 -17.39 -5.00 -10.97
N PRO A 335 -17.85 -3.76 -11.23
CA PRO A 335 -17.96 -2.71 -10.22
C PRO A 335 -18.78 -3.09 -8.97
N MET A 336 -19.84 -3.88 -9.13
CA MET A 336 -20.66 -4.34 -8.00
C MET A 336 -19.91 -5.27 -7.03
N ALA A 337 -18.94 -6.04 -7.50
CA ALA A 337 -18.11 -6.86 -6.62
C ALA A 337 -17.18 -5.98 -5.77
N LEU A 338 -16.62 -4.92 -6.36
CA LEU A 338 -15.80 -3.94 -5.65
C LEU A 338 -16.63 -3.15 -4.64
N MET A 339 -17.86 -2.75 -5.00
CA MET A 339 -18.81 -2.14 -4.06
C MET A 339 -19.05 -3.06 -2.85
N SER A 340 -19.28 -4.35 -3.10
CA SER A 340 -19.46 -5.32 -2.02
C SER A 340 -18.24 -5.40 -1.10
N ILE A 341 -17.02 -5.37 -1.66
CA ILE A 341 -15.78 -5.39 -0.88
C ILE A 341 -15.63 -4.11 -0.06
N ILE A 342 -15.82 -2.93 -0.67
CA ILE A 342 -15.76 -1.63 0.02
C ILE A 342 -16.75 -1.62 1.21
N ASN A 343 -17.99 -2.08 0.99
CA ASN A 343 -19.00 -2.17 2.03
C ASN A 343 -18.61 -3.12 3.18
N ILE A 344 -17.82 -4.18 2.91
CA ILE A 344 -17.31 -5.07 3.96
C ILE A 344 -16.33 -4.32 4.88
N PHE A 345 -15.44 -3.48 4.33
CA PHE A 345 -14.53 -2.66 5.15
C PHE A 345 -15.26 -1.57 5.94
N HIS A 346 -16.41 -1.12 5.46
CA HIS A 346 -17.27 -0.12 6.11
C HIS A 346 -18.30 -0.71 7.09
N ASN A 347 -18.37 -2.03 7.21
CA ASN A 347 -19.37 -2.67 8.06
C ASN A 347 -18.76 -3.00 9.43
N ASP A 348 -19.17 -2.26 10.46
CA ASP A 348 -18.69 -2.43 11.84
C ASP A 348 -19.04 -3.79 12.47
N GLU A 349 -20.03 -4.51 11.94
CA GLU A 349 -20.37 -5.87 12.38
C GLU A 349 -19.43 -6.93 11.76
N ILE A 350 -18.79 -6.62 10.63
CA ILE A 350 -17.88 -7.52 9.92
C ILE A 350 -16.42 -7.13 10.17
N ASN A 351 -16.06 -5.85 10.04
CA ASN A 351 -14.71 -5.31 10.19
C ASN A 351 -14.32 -5.09 11.66
N LEU A 352 -14.51 -6.12 12.48
CA LEU A 352 -14.30 -6.08 13.94
C LEU A 352 -12.84 -5.81 14.36
N LYS A 353 -11.89 -5.96 13.45
CA LYS A 353 -10.45 -5.78 13.70
C LYS A 353 -9.88 -4.50 13.09
N HIS A 354 -10.74 -3.61 12.59
CA HIS A 354 -10.34 -2.30 12.07
C HIS A 354 -9.35 -2.40 10.90
N ALA A 355 -9.61 -3.32 9.97
CA ALA A 355 -8.88 -3.43 8.72
C ALA A 355 -9.14 -2.21 7.82
N GLN A 356 -8.19 -1.91 6.93
CA GLN A 356 -8.26 -0.75 6.03
C GLN A 356 -8.07 -1.15 4.58
N LEU A 357 -8.71 -0.40 3.67
CA LEU A 357 -8.56 -0.55 2.22
C LEU A 357 -8.09 0.76 1.59
N ILE A 358 -6.90 0.77 0.98
CA ILE A 358 -6.39 1.90 0.20
C ILE A 358 -6.27 1.44 -1.24
N PHE A 359 -6.80 2.19 -2.19
CA PHE A 359 -6.67 1.82 -3.60
C PHE A 359 -6.74 3.02 -4.52
N ASN A 360 -6.18 2.89 -5.72
CA ASN A 360 -6.46 3.80 -6.81
C ASN A 360 -7.42 3.13 -7.81
N THR A 361 -8.11 3.96 -8.59
CA THR A 361 -9.05 3.49 -9.61
C THR A 361 -9.21 4.48 -10.75
N HIS A 362 -9.57 3.96 -11.93
CA HIS A 362 -10.01 4.77 -13.06
C HIS A 362 -11.54 4.88 -13.13
N ASN A 363 -12.28 4.10 -12.34
CA ASN A 363 -13.73 4.05 -12.40
C ASN A 363 -14.38 5.15 -11.55
N PRO A 364 -15.05 6.13 -12.17
CA PRO A 364 -15.65 7.26 -11.46
C PRO A 364 -16.95 6.87 -10.73
N ILE A 365 -17.48 5.66 -10.91
CA ILE A 365 -18.72 5.22 -10.23
C ILE A 365 -18.59 5.21 -8.70
N PHE A 366 -17.37 5.11 -8.19
CA PHE A 366 -17.08 5.14 -6.75
C PHE A 366 -16.96 6.57 -6.20
N LEU A 367 -16.94 7.62 -7.04
CA LEU A 367 -17.07 9.02 -6.62
C LEU A 367 -18.51 9.31 -6.18
N ASN A 368 -18.89 8.76 -5.03
CA ASN A 368 -20.25 8.78 -4.54
C ASN A 368 -20.28 9.14 -3.05
N SER A 369 -21.04 10.19 -2.71
CA SER A 369 -21.18 10.68 -1.34
C SER A 369 -21.90 9.72 -0.38
N ASN A 370 -22.56 8.68 -0.90
CA ASN A 370 -23.21 7.64 -0.09
C ASN A 370 -22.24 6.51 0.28
N ILE A 371 -21.05 6.50 -0.32
CA ILE A 371 -20.07 5.43 -0.17
C ILE A 371 -18.84 5.98 0.54
N PHE A 372 -18.30 7.10 0.05
CA PHE A 372 -17.10 7.69 0.62
C PHE A 372 -17.36 9.07 1.21
N ARG A 373 -16.69 9.32 2.33
CA ARG A 373 -16.53 10.66 2.87
C ARG A 373 -15.52 11.44 2.02
N ARG A 374 -15.55 12.77 2.13
CA ARG A 374 -14.62 13.64 1.37
C ARG A 374 -13.15 13.40 1.75
N ASP A 375 -12.88 13.04 3.00
CA ASP A 375 -11.54 12.72 3.49
C ASP A 375 -11.06 11.32 3.05
N GLU A 376 -11.95 10.46 2.56
CA GLU A 376 -11.60 9.17 1.95
C GLU A 376 -11.32 9.28 0.44
N ILE A 377 -11.67 10.40 -0.20
CA ILE A 377 -11.41 10.64 -1.63
C ILE A 377 -10.14 11.48 -1.77
N LYS A 378 -9.16 10.94 -2.48
CA LYS A 378 -7.88 11.57 -2.80
C LYS A 378 -7.72 11.72 -4.31
N PHE A 379 -6.95 12.73 -4.71
CA PHE A 379 -6.61 13.01 -6.09
C PHE A 379 -5.10 13.13 -6.22
N VAL A 380 -4.57 12.60 -7.32
CA VAL A 380 -3.20 12.82 -7.76
C VAL A 380 -3.23 13.49 -9.12
N GLU A 381 -2.65 14.66 -9.20
CA GLU A 381 -2.47 15.43 -10.42
C GLU A 381 -0.99 15.58 -10.71
N ARG A 382 -0.64 15.72 -11.99
CA ARG A 382 0.71 16.04 -12.42
C ARG A 382 0.68 17.40 -13.10
N ASP A 383 1.46 18.31 -12.56
CA ASP A 383 1.63 19.66 -13.08
C ASP A 383 2.31 19.61 -14.45
N ASP A 384 1.75 20.31 -15.43
CA ASP A 384 2.21 20.23 -16.82
C ASP A 384 3.55 20.95 -17.04
N ASP A 385 3.84 22.00 -16.25
CA ASP A 385 5.06 22.78 -16.38
C ASP A 385 6.24 22.08 -15.69
N SER A 386 6.07 21.74 -14.42
CA SER A 386 7.13 21.12 -13.59
C SER A 386 7.22 19.61 -13.74
N ASN A 387 6.20 18.96 -14.32
CA ASN A 387 6.08 17.50 -14.38
C ASN A 387 6.04 16.80 -13.01
N ASN A 388 5.73 17.55 -11.95
CA ASN A 388 5.66 17.06 -10.58
C ASN A 388 4.25 16.61 -10.21
N SER A 389 4.16 15.52 -9.47
CA SER A 389 2.90 15.02 -8.91
C SER A 389 2.57 15.70 -7.59
N VAL A 390 1.29 16.01 -7.39
CA VAL A 390 0.74 16.50 -6.12
C VAL A 390 -0.41 15.60 -5.70
N LEU A 391 -0.46 15.26 -4.40
CA LEU A 391 -1.53 14.48 -3.78
C LEU A 391 -2.34 15.39 -2.85
N TYR A 392 -3.66 15.38 -3.01
CA TYR A 392 -4.59 16.16 -2.16
C TYR A 392 -5.91 15.40 -1.96
N SER A 393 -6.77 15.90 -1.07
CA SER A 393 -8.07 15.27 -0.74
C SER A 393 -9.25 16.14 -1.16
N LEU A 394 -10.40 15.50 -1.43
CA LEU A 394 -11.65 16.22 -1.64
C LEU A 394 -12.05 17.07 -0.43
N SER A 395 -11.62 16.71 0.79
CA SER A 395 -11.85 17.51 2.00
C SER A 395 -11.13 18.85 2.01
N ASP A 396 -10.10 19.04 1.18
CA ASP A 396 -9.22 20.22 1.22
C ASP A 396 -9.87 21.44 0.56
N PHE A 397 -10.83 21.21 -0.34
CA PHE A 397 -11.60 22.26 -1.04
C PHE A 397 -12.55 23.07 -0.14
N GLY A 398 -12.71 22.69 1.14
CA GLY A 398 -13.65 23.33 2.05
C GLY A 398 -15.12 23.12 1.64
N THR A 399 -16.06 23.88 2.21
CA THR A 399 -17.51 23.78 1.93
C THR A 399 -18.12 25.08 1.42
N THR A 400 -17.30 26.12 1.29
CA THR A 400 -17.70 27.50 0.94
C THR A 400 -16.85 28.02 -0.21
N GLY A 401 -17.40 28.93 -1.02
CA GLY A 401 -16.72 29.46 -2.21
C GLY A 401 -17.03 28.66 -3.47
N GLU A 402 -16.56 29.15 -4.62
CA GLU A 402 -16.86 28.56 -5.95
C GLU A 402 -16.33 27.13 -6.11
N LYS A 403 -15.22 26.80 -5.45
CA LYS A 403 -14.64 25.45 -5.45
C LYS A 403 -15.06 24.60 -4.24
N GLY A 404 -15.92 25.12 -3.35
CA GLY A 404 -16.34 24.41 -2.15
C GLY A 404 -17.16 23.15 -2.49
N VAL A 405 -16.94 22.07 -1.74
CA VAL A 405 -17.60 20.78 -1.97
C VAL A 405 -18.50 20.44 -0.81
N ARG A 406 -19.82 20.59 -0.96
CA ARG A 406 -20.77 20.25 0.10
C ARG A 406 -21.02 18.75 0.15
N LYS A 407 -21.45 18.31 1.34
CA LYS A 407 -21.93 16.95 1.54
C LYS A 407 -23.17 16.71 0.68
N HIS A 408 -23.24 15.57 0.00
CA HIS A 408 -24.30 15.16 -0.93
C HIS A 408 -24.31 15.86 -2.30
N GLU A 409 -23.24 16.55 -2.68
CA GLU A 409 -23.05 16.94 -4.07
C GLU A 409 -22.76 15.73 -4.96
N ASP A 410 -23.01 15.89 -6.25
CA ASP A 410 -22.69 14.89 -7.26
C ASP A 410 -21.18 14.91 -7.54
N TYR A 411 -20.42 14.19 -6.71
CA TYR A 411 -18.96 14.15 -6.82
C TYR A 411 -18.50 13.67 -8.19
N MET A 412 -19.19 12.70 -8.79
CA MET A 412 -18.87 12.19 -10.11
C MET A 412 -19.05 13.26 -11.18
N LYS A 413 -20.21 13.94 -11.22
CA LYS A 413 -20.46 15.03 -12.17
C LYS A 413 -19.41 16.14 -12.03
N ASN A 414 -19.13 16.56 -10.81
CA ASN A 414 -18.18 17.63 -10.52
C ASN A 414 -16.74 17.27 -10.93
N TYR A 415 -16.37 15.99 -10.81
CA TYR A 415 -15.10 15.49 -11.34
C TYR A 415 -15.02 15.59 -12.87
N PHE A 416 -16.09 15.22 -13.58
CA PHE A 416 -16.10 15.29 -15.06
C PHE A 416 -16.05 16.71 -15.64
N ILE A 417 -16.51 17.71 -14.89
CA ILE A 417 -16.38 19.13 -15.28
C ILE A 417 -15.06 19.75 -14.76
N SER A 418 -14.11 18.93 -14.30
CA SER A 418 -12.81 19.34 -13.77
C SER A 418 -12.86 20.29 -12.57
N GLN A 419 -13.93 20.25 -11.77
CA GLN A 419 -14.03 21.09 -10.56
C GLN A 419 -12.94 20.77 -9.54
N TYR A 420 -12.53 19.51 -9.46
CA TYR A 420 -11.53 19.02 -8.52
C TYR A 420 -10.11 18.95 -9.11
N GLY A 421 -9.93 19.35 -10.37
CA GLY A 421 -8.73 19.01 -11.14
C GLY A 421 -8.61 17.50 -11.35
N ALA A 422 -7.38 17.02 -11.57
CA ALA A 422 -7.08 15.58 -11.66
C ALA A 422 -7.91 14.82 -12.72
N ILE A 423 -8.33 15.53 -13.78
CA ILE A 423 -8.86 14.98 -15.02
C ILE A 423 -8.27 15.79 -16.17
N LYS A 424 -7.95 15.14 -17.29
CA LYS A 424 -7.45 15.80 -18.50
C LYS A 424 -8.42 15.54 -19.64
N ASP A 425 -8.65 16.57 -20.45
CA ASP A 425 -9.31 16.39 -21.73
C ASP A 425 -8.33 15.74 -22.70
N ILE A 426 -8.77 14.71 -23.40
CA ILE A 426 -7.93 13.89 -24.28
C ILE A 426 -8.59 13.88 -25.65
N ASP A 427 -7.98 14.59 -26.59
CA ASP A 427 -8.38 14.60 -28.00
C ASP A 427 -7.26 14.06 -28.88
N PHE A 428 -7.49 12.91 -29.51
CA PHE A 428 -6.55 12.29 -30.44
C PHE A 428 -6.73 12.80 -31.88
N THR A 429 -7.76 13.61 -32.17
CA THR A 429 -8.07 14.11 -33.52
C THR A 429 -6.87 14.73 -34.22
N PRO A 430 -6.06 15.62 -33.60
CA PRO A 430 -4.92 16.25 -34.28
C PRO A 430 -3.86 15.24 -34.75
N VAL A 431 -3.65 14.15 -34.00
CA VAL A 431 -2.69 13.11 -34.36
C VAL A 431 -3.14 12.37 -35.61
N PHE A 432 -4.44 12.04 -35.71
CA PHE A 432 -4.99 11.38 -36.88
C PHE A 432 -5.07 12.31 -38.10
N GLU A 433 -5.37 13.59 -37.91
CA GLU A 433 -5.33 14.58 -38.99
C GLU A 433 -3.93 14.70 -39.59
N GLU A 434 -2.89 14.74 -38.75
CA GLU A 434 -1.49 14.77 -39.21
C GLU A 434 -1.12 13.50 -39.99
N LEU A 435 -1.47 12.31 -39.47
CA LEU A 435 -1.20 11.03 -40.15
C LEU A 435 -1.87 10.94 -41.53
N ILE A 436 -3.15 11.31 -41.61
CA ILE A 436 -3.92 11.27 -42.87
C ILE A 436 -3.38 12.29 -43.87
N SER A 437 -2.92 13.46 -43.42
CA SER A 437 -2.32 14.47 -44.30
C SER A 437 -1.03 13.97 -44.94
N ARG A 438 -0.17 13.30 -44.18
CA ARG A 438 1.10 12.72 -44.67
C ARG A 438 0.88 11.60 -45.69
N GLU A 439 -0.13 10.76 -45.51
CA GLU A 439 -0.47 9.68 -46.47
C GLU A 439 -1.03 10.21 -47.81
N ARG A 440 -1.59 11.43 -47.84
CA ARG A 440 -2.09 12.03 -49.09
C ARG A 440 -1.02 12.74 -49.92
N GLU A 441 0.15 12.98 -49.33
CA GLU A 441 1.29 13.62 -50.00
C GLU A 441 2.29 12.61 -50.60
N VAL A 442 2.11 11.31 -50.32
CA VAL A 442 2.86 10.18 -50.91
C VAL A 442 2.03 9.55 -52.03
#